data_AF-A0A2G1YMS9-F1
#
_entry.id   AF-A0A2G1YMS9-F1
#
_cell.length_a   1.000
_cell.length_b   1.000
_cell.length_c   1.000
_cell.angle_alpha   90.00
_cell.angle_beta   90.00
_cell.angle_gamma   90.00
#
_symmetry.space_group_name_H-M   'P 1'
#
loop_
_entity.id
_entity.type
_entity.pdbx_description
1 polymer ?
#
loop_
_entity_poly.entity_id
_entity_poly.type
_entity_poly.pdbx_seq_one_letter_code
_entity_poly.pdbx_strand_id
1 'polypeptide(L)'
;MSEIKNRVIKTKNIKNSMTTFASDNFIPLNECDFEIQKTATYIKTSFDDEFRLFNEDINEHYKDEQDMINQRVEFQQVYTIIAKQPIEMEMKLNYSLEMGEFACNPKLILHPDSHILYKTHKPKETFRLLLKETNKIKAKNGILINLFDEKMVKNLKAFTKYLYEGKFKKRVRIPLFKGIEPEITRAGKLILWFKHKESQQKHQITEVEKDEILVEFKKPIYGKSGFDSHGKQLDKEYIHNADDLQTPIDESSIYIEESDEKKFYKSKVKGFVHFSKTKLSVDNKVKMAKISRVEDSLAKEEDNNIEVLISQNDTTKDSIGEGVELTSETIHVNGHIGANSILEAINMKIDGATHQDSIQFARIAKINRHKGTLRCHEAKIALLEGGTVHATNVEIEACLGGVVYAQNVKIGHVKSNLKVYASESITVRLVSGEDNIFKINYKEIPILNSKIDLIKEDIEELRFSLEEATRHNKAEVENLQSQIKKFKSEIDDIRDSVSRATITIEKPLKGLNNIIFSLENDEELIYKTDAQSYKPFYLEISEEKITMHPVKKSIFLS
;
A
#
# COMPACT_ATOMS: atom_id res chain seq x y z
N MET A 1 42.70 -3.86 72.20
CA MET A 1 42.41 -2.97 71.06
C MET A 1 41.83 -1.69 71.64
N SER A 2 42.30 -0.52 71.22
CA SER A 2 41.73 0.76 71.65
C SER A 2 40.29 0.85 71.18
N GLU A 3 39.36 1.15 72.10
CA GLU A 3 37.95 1.33 71.80
C GLU A 3 37.80 2.49 70.78
N ILE A 4 37.27 2.20 69.59
CA ILE A 4 37.06 3.20 68.55
C ILE A 4 35.98 4.17 69.05
N LYS A 5 36.34 5.44 69.24
CA LYS A 5 35.41 6.45 69.75
C LYS A 5 34.34 6.76 68.70
N ASN A 6 33.08 6.76 69.14
CA ASN A 6 31.94 7.22 68.34
C ASN A 6 32.19 8.63 67.79
N ARG A 7 31.89 8.86 66.51
CA ARG A 7 32.09 10.16 65.85
C ARG A 7 30.76 10.75 65.39
N VAL A 8 30.49 11.99 65.78
CA VAL A 8 29.35 12.75 65.26
C VAL A 8 29.73 13.35 63.90
N ILE A 9 28.93 13.07 62.87
CA ILE A 9 29.18 13.49 61.49
C ILE A 9 27.93 14.16 60.94
N LYS A 10 28.07 15.38 60.38
CA LYS A 10 27.02 16.05 59.61
C LYS A 10 27.24 15.78 58.13
N THR A 11 26.26 15.21 57.43
CA THR A 11 26.44 14.76 56.04
C THR A 11 25.16 14.80 55.21
N LYS A 12 25.30 15.01 53.90
CA LYS A 12 24.26 14.81 52.89
C LYS A 12 24.34 13.41 52.24
N ASN A 13 25.47 12.71 52.39
CA ASN A 13 25.73 11.41 51.79
C ASN A 13 26.31 10.46 52.85
N ILE A 14 25.43 9.66 53.44
CA ILE A 14 25.78 8.72 54.51
C ILE A 14 26.78 7.67 54.02
N LYS A 15 26.63 7.17 52.78
CA LYS A 15 27.51 6.14 52.23
C LYS A 15 28.96 6.62 52.20
N ASN A 16 29.21 7.81 51.65
CA ASN A 16 30.55 8.40 51.62
C ASN A 16 31.09 8.65 53.04
N SER A 17 30.28 9.23 53.93
CA SER A 17 30.72 9.51 55.29
C SER A 17 31.08 8.26 56.08
N MET A 18 30.34 7.16 55.89
CA MET A 18 30.67 5.88 56.52
C MET A 18 31.90 5.22 55.91
N THR A 19 32.11 5.36 54.59
CA THR A 19 33.38 4.91 53.96
C THR A 19 34.57 5.68 54.52
N THR A 20 34.48 7.01 54.64
CA THR A 20 35.54 7.81 55.25
C THR A 20 35.78 7.41 56.70
N PHE A 21 34.72 7.22 57.50
CA PHE A 21 34.86 6.76 58.89
C PHE A 21 35.53 5.39 58.98
N ALA A 22 35.16 4.45 58.12
CA ALA A 22 35.76 3.11 58.07
C ALA A 22 37.27 3.19 57.74
N SER A 23 37.63 3.96 56.72
CA SER A 23 39.01 4.17 56.30
C SER A 23 39.85 4.88 57.38
N ASP A 24 39.32 5.93 58.00
CA ASP A 24 40.00 6.70 59.06
C ASP A 24 40.34 5.82 60.29
N ASN A 25 39.54 4.76 60.52
CA ASN A 25 39.69 3.85 61.66
C ASN A 25 40.23 2.47 61.27
N PHE A 26 40.62 2.25 60.01
CA PHE A 26 41.13 0.98 59.49
C PHE A 26 40.23 -0.23 59.75
N ILE A 27 38.90 -0.05 59.71
CA ILE A 27 37.93 -1.12 59.90
C ILE A 27 37.15 -1.40 58.62
N PRO A 28 36.71 -2.65 58.38
CA PRO A 28 35.83 -2.98 57.26
C PRO A 28 34.49 -2.24 57.33
N LEU A 29 33.99 -1.74 56.19
CA LEU A 29 32.73 -0.98 56.14
C LEU A 29 31.50 -1.81 56.61
N ASN A 30 31.55 -3.14 56.48
CA ASN A 30 30.51 -4.05 56.97
C ASN A 30 30.51 -4.21 58.50
N GLU A 31 31.55 -3.75 59.19
CA GLU A 31 31.63 -3.69 60.65
C GLU A 31 31.25 -2.30 61.20
N CYS A 32 31.02 -1.31 60.33
CA CYS A 32 30.53 0.00 60.73
C CYS A 32 29.00 0.06 60.77
N ASP A 33 28.47 0.74 61.77
CA ASP A 33 27.06 1.13 61.85
C ASP A 33 26.95 2.63 62.17
N PHE A 34 25.76 3.19 61.99
CA PHE A 34 25.49 4.58 62.36
C PHE A 34 24.10 4.74 62.96
N GLU A 35 23.93 5.80 63.75
CA GLU A 35 22.63 6.23 64.23
C GLU A 35 22.29 7.62 63.72
N ILE A 36 21.06 7.81 63.26
CA ILE A 36 20.59 9.14 62.86
C ILE A 36 20.10 9.86 64.12
N GLN A 37 20.78 10.94 64.51
CA GLN A 37 20.36 11.80 65.62
C GLN A 37 19.38 12.87 65.16
N LYS A 38 19.68 13.53 64.04
CA LYS A 38 18.88 14.65 63.52
C LYS A 38 18.84 14.62 62.00
N THR A 39 17.68 14.96 61.46
CA THR A 39 17.48 15.17 60.02
C THR A 39 16.97 16.58 59.83
N ALA A 40 17.61 17.34 58.94
CA ALA A 40 17.13 18.62 58.48
C ALA A 40 16.72 18.48 57.01
N THR A 41 15.46 18.75 56.71
CA THR A 41 14.92 18.75 55.35
C THR A 41 14.97 20.17 54.81
N TYR A 42 15.41 20.34 53.58
CA TYR A 42 15.41 21.59 52.85
C TYR A 42 14.54 21.44 51.61
N ILE A 43 13.80 22.49 51.26
CA ILE A 43 12.93 22.56 50.09
C ILE A 43 13.42 23.67 49.15
N LYS A 44 13.28 23.44 47.85
CA LYS A 44 13.49 24.40 46.77
C LYS A 44 12.28 24.34 45.82
N THR A 45 11.86 25.47 45.26
CA THR A 45 10.72 25.54 44.33
C THR A 45 11.03 26.46 43.15
N SER A 46 10.16 26.52 42.14
CA SER A 46 10.28 27.46 41.03
C SER A 46 10.22 28.93 41.44
N PHE A 47 9.66 29.24 42.62
CA PHE A 47 9.57 30.60 43.14
C PHE A 47 10.78 31.01 43.99
N ASP A 48 11.56 30.04 44.47
CA ASP A 48 12.70 30.23 45.35
C ASP A 48 13.80 29.24 45.00
N ASP A 49 14.81 29.73 44.27
CA ASP A 49 15.87 28.90 43.68
C ASP A 49 16.90 28.42 44.70
N GLU A 50 16.81 28.89 45.95
CA GLU A 50 17.66 28.48 47.07
C GLU A 50 16.97 27.48 48.00
N PHE A 51 17.74 26.49 48.49
CA PHE A 51 17.25 25.52 49.46
C PHE A 51 17.03 26.16 50.84
N ARG A 52 15.77 26.23 51.28
CA ARG A 52 15.40 26.72 52.62
C ARG A 52 14.98 25.58 53.54
N LEU A 53 15.22 25.77 54.83
CA LEU A 53 14.84 24.78 55.85
C LEU A 53 13.32 24.59 55.84
N PHE A 54 12.89 23.35 55.64
CA PHE A 54 11.49 22.96 55.63
C PHE A 54 11.10 22.37 56.99
N ASN A 55 10.19 23.05 57.68
CA ASN A 55 9.73 22.68 59.03
C ASN A 55 8.22 22.42 59.10
N GLU A 56 7.53 22.40 57.96
CA GLU A 56 6.07 22.22 57.88
C GLU A 56 5.70 20.75 57.67
N ASP A 57 4.42 20.40 57.87
CA ASP A 57 3.92 19.06 57.53
C ASP A 57 3.70 18.97 56.02
N ILE A 58 4.39 18.02 55.38
CA ILE A 58 4.36 17.84 53.93
C ILE A 58 2.96 17.48 53.41
N ASN A 59 2.19 16.71 54.18
CA ASN A 59 0.85 16.27 53.78
C ASN A 59 -0.18 17.40 53.94
N GLU A 60 0.10 18.38 54.80
CA GLU A 60 -0.73 19.58 54.94
C GLU A 60 -0.37 20.64 53.90
N HIS A 61 0.93 20.80 53.61
CA HIS A 61 1.47 21.79 52.68
C HIS A 61 1.20 21.44 51.20
N TYR A 62 1.27 20.15 50.84
CA TYR A 62 1.01 19.67 49.47
C TYR A 62 -0.08 18.60 49.45
N LYS A 63 -1.34 19.04 49.52
CA LYS A 63 -2.52 18.15 49.41
C LYS A 63 -2.78 17.65 48.00
N ASP A 64 -2.41 18.45 46.99
CA ASP A 64 -2.51 18.11 45.57
C ASP A 64 -1.12 17.79 45.01
N GLU A 65 -0.97 16.58 44.45
CA GLU A 65 0.26 16.13 43.78
C GLU A 65 0.61 17.06 42.60
N GLN A 66 -0.40 17.68 41.96
CA GLN A 66 -0.20 18.59 40.84
C GLN A 66 0.46 19.91 41.26
N ASP A 67 0.21 20.40 42.48
CA ASP A 67 0.84 21.61 43.00
C ASP A 67 2.34 21.41 43.21
N MET A 68 2.74 20.24 43.72
CA MET A 68 4.16 19.88 43.82
C MET A 68 4.85 19.87 42.47
N ILE A 69 4.17 19.32 41.46
CA ILE A 69 4.68 19.26 40.09
C ILE A 69 4.83 20.66 39.51
N ASN A 70 3.78 21.49 39.57
CA ASN A 70 3.77 22.84 39.01
C ASN A 70 4.81 23.77 39.65
N GLN A 71 5.06 23.62 40.96
CA GLN A 71 6.02 24.43 41.70
C GLN A 71 7.47 23.92 41.58
N ARG A 72 7.75 22.92 40.73
CA ARG A 72 9.10 22.34 40.57
C ARG A 72 9.78 21.98 41.90
N VAL A 73 9.03 21.34 42.81
CA VAL A 73 9.51 21.08 44.16
C VAL A 73 10.69 20.10 44.16
N GLU A 74 11.76 20.48 44.86
CA GLU A 74 12.89 19.62 45.19
C GLU A 74 13.12 19.57 46.71
N PHE A 75 13.52 18.39 47.21
CA PHE A 75 13.89 18.18 48.60
C PHE A 75 15.32 17.70 48.76
N GLN A 76 16.00 18.20 49.78
CA GLN A 76 17.32 17.74 50.17
C GLN A 76 17.39 17.52 51.68
N GLN A 77 17.94 16.39 52.11
CA GLN A 77 18.13 16.10 53.54
C GLN A 77 19.60 16.15 53.95
N VAL A 78 19.85 16.77 55.11
CA VAL A 78 21.14 16.78 55.80
C VAL A 78 20.97 16.03 57.12
N TYR A 79 21.81 15.02 57.34
CA TYR A 79 21.78 14.16 58.50
C TYR A 79 22.89 14.52 59.47
N THR A 80 22.59 14.47 60.77
CA THR A 80 23.58 14.39 61.83
C THR A 80 23.56 12.95 62.34
N ILE A 81 24.65 12.22 62.12
CA ILE A 81 24.77 10.81 62.47
C ILE A 81 25.86 10.58 63.52
N ILE A 82 25.71 9.54 64.33
CA ILE A 82 26.78 8.98 65.14
C ILE A 82 27.32 7.74 64.41
N ALA A 83 28.53 7.82 63.86
CA ALA A 83 29.22 6.66 63.31
C ALA A 83 29.91 5.87 64.44
N LYS A 84 29.75 4.54 64.42
CA LYS A 84 30.23 3.63 65.47
C LYS A 84 30.63 2.27 64.91
N GLN A 85 31.45 1.52 65.65
CA GLN A 85 31.67 0.09 65.45
C GLN A 85 30.95 -0.66 66.58
N PRO A 86 29.76 -1.24 66.33
CA PRO A 86 29.01 -1.92 67.38
C PRO A 86 29.72 -3.21 67.82
N ILE A 87 29.81 -3.43 69.13
CA ILE A 87 30.34 -4.67 69.72
C ILE A 87 29.34 -5.82 69.52
N GLU A 88 28.04 -5.53 69.57
CA GLU A 88 26.95 -6.45 69.24
C GLU A 88 25.94 -5.76 68.30
N MET A 89 25.51 -6.47 67.25
CA MET A 89 24.46 -5.98 66.33
C MET A 89 23.07 -6.30 66.90
N GLU A 90 22.32 -5.26 67.28
CA GLU A 90 20.95 -5.38 67.80
C GLU A 90 19.96 -5.97 66.78
N MET A 91 20.17 -5.74 65.48
CA MET A 91 19.31 -6.22 64.39
C MET A 91 20.08 -6.24 63.08
N LYS A 92 19.89 -7.30 62.27
CA LYS A 92 20.48 -7.40 60.93
C LYS A 92 19.42 -7.86 59.93
N LEU A 93 18.94 -6.92 59.11
CA LEU A 93 17.96 -7.20 58.06
C LEU A 93 18.67 -7.73 56.80
N ASN A 94 18.21 -8.86 56.28
CA ASN A 94 18.58 -9.33 54.94
C ASN A 94 17.51 -8.84 53.94
N TYR A 95 17.92 -8.03 52.96
CA TYR A 95 16.97 -7.35 52.08
C TYR A 95 17.53 -7.09 50.69
N SER A 96 16.61 -6.86 49.75
CA SER A 96 16.89 -6.20 48.47
C SER A 96 16.01 -4.95 48.30
N LEU A 97 16.46 -4.03 47.46
CA LEU A 97 15.73 -2.81 47.12
C LEU A 97 15.27 -2.88 45.67
N GLU A 98 13.98 -2.65 45.45
CA GLU A 98 13.41 -2.46 44.12
C GLU A 98 13.08 -0.98 43.94
N MET A 99 13.91 -0.27 43.16
CA MET A 99 13.73 1.17 42.93
C MET A 99 12.68 1.47 41.84
N GLY A 100 12.58 0.62 40.82
CA GLY A 100 11.86 0.93 39.59
C GLY A 100 12.67 1.86 38.67
N GLU A 101 12.23 2.04 37.43
CA GLU A 101 12.94 2.83 36.40
C GLU A 101 13.18 4.28 36.84
N PHE A 102 12.17 4.90 37.44
CA PHE A 102 12.19 6.31 37.83
C PHE A 102 12.42 6.54 39.33
N ALA A 103 12.64 5.49 40.13
CA ALA A 103 12.79 5.59 41.58
C ALA A 103 11.64 6.31 42.33
N CYS A 104 10.44 6.44 41.74
CA CYS A 104 9.29 7.12 42.36
C CYS A 104 8.67 6.31 43.50
N ASN A 105 8.63 4.98 43.38
CA ASN A 105 7.91 4.10 44.31
C ASN A 105 8.81 2.94 44.80
N PRO A 106 9.96 3.22 45.45
CA PRO A 106 10.89 2.20 45.90
C PRO A 106 10.30 1.30 46.97
N LYS A 107 10.66 0.02 46.93
CA LYS A 107 10.14 -1.01 47.84
C LYS A 107 11.29 -1.84 48.42
N LEU A 108 11.21 -2.10 49.71
CA LEU A 108 12.10 -2.99 50.45
C LEU A 108 11.54 -4.41 50.40
N ILE A 109 12.33 -5.35 49.90
CA ILE A 109 12.02 -6.78 49.96
C ILE A 109 12.79 -7.37 51.12
N LEU A 110 12.09 -7.67 52.21
CA LEU A 110 12.68 -8.23 53.43
C LEU A 110 12.64 -9.76 53.39
N HIS A 111 13.78 -10.40 53.64
CA HIS A 111 13.92 -11.85 53.57
C HIS A 111 13.74 -12.53 54.94
N PRO A 112 13.12 -13.72 55.00
CA PRO A 112 12.86 -14.46 56.25
C PRO A 112 14.08 -14.80 57.11
N ASP A 113 15.26 -14.84 56.50
CA ASP A 113 16.56 -15.10 57.15
C ASP A 113 17.15 -13.85 57.84
N SER A 114 16.40 -12.75 57.89
CA SER A 114 16.74 -11.56 58.67
C SER A 114 16.83 -11.87 60.17
N HIS A 115 17.89 -11.39 60.81
CA HIS A 115 18.06 -11.51 62.25
C HIS A 115 17.31 -10.38 62.97
N ILE A 116 16.11 -10.72 63.47
CA ILE A 116 15.22 -9.80 64.20
C ILE A 116 14.96 -10.39 65.59
N LEU A 117 15.37 -9.68 66.64
CA LEU A 117 15.23 -10.10 68.05
C LEU A 117 13.79 -9.93 68.60
N TYR A 118 12.78 -10.42 67.87
CA TYR A 118 11.37 -10.27 68.24
C TYR A 118 10.92 -11.17 69.41
N LYS A 119 11.68 -12.23 69.69
CA LYS A 119 11.39 -13.15 70.81
C LYS A 119 11.80 -12.58 72.18
N THR A 120 12.73 -11.63 72.20
CA THR A 120 13.28 -11.02 73.43
C THR A 120 12.72 -9.62 73.71
N HIS A 121 12.13 -8.97 72.70
CA HIS A 121 11.58 -7.62 72.80
C HIS A 121 10.05 -7.60 72.74
N LYS A 122 9.43 -6.53 73.24
CA LYS A 122 7.99 -6.31 73.08
C LYS A 122 7.67 -5.83 71.65
N PRO A 123 6.46 -6.07 71.10
CA PRO A 123 6.09 -5.64 69.74
C PRO A 123 6.35 -4.15 69.46
N LYS A 124 6.14 -3.29 70.45
CA LYS A 124 6.37 -1.84 70.33
C LYS A 124 7.86 -1.50 70.16
N GLU A 125 8.76 -2.23 70.81
CA GLU A 125 10.21 -2.05 70.72
C GLU A 125 10.72 -2.58 69.37
N THR A 126 10.27 -3.77 68.97
CA THR A 126 10.60 -4.35 67.66
C THR A 126 10.16 -3.44 66.51
N PHE A 127 8.94 -2.87 66.58
CA PHE A 127 8.48 -1.88 65.59
C PHE A 127 9.39 -0.64 65.53
N ARG A 128 9.82 -0.11 66.69
CA ARG A 128 10.73 1.04 66.75
C ARG A 128 12.09 0.72 66.14
N LEU A 129 12.63 -0.46 66.43
CA LEU A 129 13.89 -0.92 65.83
C LEU A 129 13.76 -1.10 64.32
N LEU A 130 12.68 -1.73 63.84
CA LEU A 130 12.42 -1.89 62.41
C LEU A 130 12.28 -0.55 61.70
N LEU A 131 11.61 0.44 62.32
CA LEU A 131 11.51 1.78 61.78
C LEU A 131 12.87 2.48 61.73
N LYS A 132 13.67 2.37 62.79
CA LYS A 132 15.04 2.91 62.87
C LYS A 132 15.92 2.31 61.76
N GLU A 133 15.95 1.00 61.64
CA GLU A 133 16.75 0.29 60.62
C GLU A 133 16.24 0.58 59.19
N THR A 134 14.92 0.64 58.97
CA THR A 134 14.38 1.00 57.65
C THR A 134 14.75 2.43 57.27
N ASN A 135 14.73 3.37 58.21
CA ASN A 135 15.18 4.74 57.97
C ASN A 135 16.70 4.82 57.71
N LYS A 136 17.53 3.99 58.36
CA LYS A 136 18.95 3.87 58.01
C LYS A 136 19.13 3.36 56.57
N ILE A 137 18.36 2.35 56.17
CA ILE A 137 18.39 1.81 54.80
C ILE A 137 18.01 2.92 53.78
N LYS A 138 16.92 3.64 54.04
CA LYS A 138 16.47 4.76 53.19
C LYS A 138 17.57 5.83 53.08
N ALA A 139 18.06 6.33 54.21
CA ALA A 139 19.04 7.41 54.24
C ALA A 139 20.40 7.00 53.62
N LYS A 140 20.84 5.74 53.78
CA LYS A 140 22.05 5.20 53.13
C LYS A 140 21.94 5.16 51.61
N ASN A 141 20.73 4.97 51.08
CA ASN A 141 20.43 4.93 49.64
C ASN A 141 19.91 6.28 49.10
N GLY A 142 19.96 7.35 49.90
CA GLY A 142 19.51 8.68 49.50
C GLY A 142 17.99 8.80 49.32
N ILE A 143 17.20 7.87 49.85
CA ILE A 143 15.74 7.95 49.88
C ILE A 143 15.32 8.85 51.04
N LEU A 144 14.43 9.80 50.79
CA LEU A 144 13.92 10.73 51.81
C LEU A 144 13.25 10.00 52.98
N ILE A 145 13.60 10.36 54.22
CA ILE A 145 12.97 9.81 55.44
C ILE A 145 12.00 10.81 56.06
N ASN A 146 10.96 10.30 56.74
CA ASN A 146 9.90 11.09 57.37
C ASN A 146 9.09 11.95 56.38
N LEU A 147 9.15 11.64 55.08
CA LEU A 147 8.39 12.26 54.01
C LEU A 147 7.79 11.14 53.15
N PHE A 148 6.52 11.28 52.78
CA PHE A 148 5.77 10.36 51.90
C PHE A 148 5.86 8.87 52.32
N ASP A 149 5.94 8.59 53.62
CA ASP A 149 6.22 7.27 54.17
C ASP A 149 5.07 6.66 54.99
N GLU A 150 3.86 7.24 54.92
CA GLU A 150 2.68 6.74 55.63
C GLU A 150 2.41 5.25 55.36
N LYS A 151 2.51 4.86 54.08
CA LYS A 151 2.35 3.45 53.67
C LYS A 151 3.45 2.58 54.27
N MET A 152 4.69 3.07 54.36
CA MET A 152 5.80 2.35 54.99
C MET A 152 5.49 2.09 56.46
N VAL A 153 5.10 3.12 57.21
CA VAL A 153 4.78 3.04 58.64
C VAL A 153 3.63 2.07 58.89
N LYS A 154 2.55 2.14 58.10
CA LYS A 154 1.41 1.21 58.17
C LYS A 154 1.85 -0.23 57.89
N ASN A 155 2.66 -0.46 56.84
CA ASN A 155 3.14 -1.79 56.50
C ASN A 155 4.12 -2.36 57.54
N LEU A 156 4.99 -1.54 58.13
CA LEU A 156 5.89 -1.98 59.21
C LEU A 156 5.12 -2.38 60.48
N LYS A 157 4.03 -1.66 60.82
CA LYS A 157 3.13 -2.06 61.93
C LYS A 157 2.48 -3.41 61.64
N ALA A 158 1.92 -3.59 60.45
CA ALA A 158 1.32 -4.85 60.01
C ALA A 158 2.34 -6.00 59.99
N PHE A 159 3.55 -5.73 59.49
CA PHE A 159 4.65 -6.68 59.47
C PHE A 159 5.09 -7.07 60.88
N THR A 160 5.16 -6.12 61.81
CA THR A 160 5.48 -6.42 63.21
C THR A 160 4.46 -7.40 63.79
N LYS A 161 3.15 -7.17 63.57
CA LYS A 161 2.11 -8.12 63.99
C LYS A 161 2.30 -9.50 63.35
N TYR A 162 2.54 -9.54 62.04
CA TYR A 162 2.78 -10.76 61.27
C TYR A 162 4.00 -11.56 61.76
N LEU A 163 5.05 -10.86 62.20
CA LEU A 163 6.27 -11.45 62.75
C LEU A 163 6.00 -12.16 64.09
N TYR A 164 5.26 -11.53 65.01
CA TYR A 164 4.91 -12.13 66.30
C TYR A 164 3.91 -13.29 66.19
N GLU A 165 3.13 -13.35 65.11
CA GLU A 165 2.30 -14.51 64.77
C GLU A 165 3.11 -15.69 64.22
N GLY A 166 4.43 -15.56 64.08
CA GLY A 166 5.31 -16.62 63.55
C GLY A 166 5.13 -16.89 62.06
N LYS A 167 4.51 -15.96 61.32
CA LYS A 167 4.11 -16.15 59.92
C LYS A 167 5.17 -15.70 58.91
N PHE A 168 6.26 -15.07 59.35
CA PHE A 168 7.33 -14.59 58.47
C PHE A 168 8.17 -15.73 57.87
N LYS A 169 7.59 -16.44 56.89
CA LYS A 169 8.20 -17.59 56.19
C LYS A 169 8.54 -17.29 54.73
N LYS A 170 8.04 -16.18 54.19
CA LYS A 170 8.24 -15.72 52.80
C LYS A 170 8.68 -14.26 52.80
N ARG A 171 9.30 -13.84 51.70
CA ARG A 171 9.73 -12.46 51.49
C ARG A 171 8.54 -11.51 51.63
N VAL A 172 8.73 -10.38 52.30
CA VAL A 172 7.69 -9.36 52.49
C VAL A 172 8.12 -8.09 51.77
N ARG A 173 7.18 -7.47 51.05
CA ARG A 173 7.42 -6.24 50.29
C ARG A 173 6.85 -5.05 51.05
N ILE A 174 7.73 -4.11 51.41
CA ILE A 174 7.39 -2.91 52.19
C ILE A 174 7.64 -1.67 51.31
N PRO A 175 6.61 -0.89 50.95
CA PRO A 175 6.82 0.38 50.24
C PRO A 175 7.58 1.36 51.13
N LEU A 176 8.69 1.92 50.63
CA LEU A 176 9.54 2.84 51.38
C LEU A 176 9.14 4.31 51.21
N PHE A 177 8.58 4.63 50.04
CA PHE A 177 8.24 5.99 49.62
C PHE A 177 7.14 5.93 48.56
N LYS A 178 6.29 6.97 48.49
CA LYS A 178 5.28 7.16 47.44
C LYS A 178 5.53 8.49 46.71
N GLY A 179 6.10 8.41 45.52
CA GLY A 179 6.29 9.54 44.61
C GLY A 179 5.23 9.61 43.52
N ILE A 180 5.48 10.43 42.49
CA ILE A 180 4.61 10.67 41.34
C ILE A 180 5.31 10.11 40.09
N GLU A 181 4.68 9.19 39.36
CA GLU A 181 5.28 8.61 38.15
C GLU A 181 5.12 9.54 36.93
N PRO A 182 6.16 9.70 36.11
CA PRO A 182 6.06 10.51 34.88
C PRO A 182 5.32 9.75 33.77
N GLU A 183 4.66 10.50 32.89
CA GLU A 183 4.25 10.00 31.57
C GLU A 183 5.26 10.52 30.53
N ILE A 184 5.87 9.63 29.74
CA ILE A 184 6.91 10.01 28.78
C ILE A 184 6.27 10.56 27.50
N THR A 185 6.81 11.67 26.97
CA THR A 185 6.38 12.24 25.70
C THR A 185 6.69 11.29 24.53
N ARG A 186 5.72 11.04 23.64
CA ARG A 186 5.94 10.37 22.36
C ARG A 186 5.65 11.35 21.22
N ALA A 187 6.66 11.61 20.38
CA ALA A 187 6.48 12.45 19.21
C ALA A 187 5.47 11.85 18.23
N GLY A 188 4.68 12.72 17.59
CA GLY A 188 3.83 12.33 16.46
C GLY A 188 4.67 11.79 15.30
N LYS A 189 4.12 10.87 14.50
CA LYS A 189 4.82 10.30 13.33
C LYS A 189 3.88 10.19 12.15
N LEU A 190 4.22 10.84 11.05
CA LEU A 190 3.57 10.68 9.76
C LEU A 190 4.29 9.63 8.92
N ILE A 191 3.55 8.68 8.36
CA ILE A 191 4.06 7.59 7.54
C ILE A 191 3.32 7.61 6.21
N LEU A 192 4.05 7.83 5.11
CA LEU A 192 3.53 7.81 3.74
C LEU A 192 3.74 6.40 3.15
N TRP A 193 2.79 5.50 3.35
CA TRP A 193 2.90 4.09 2.95
C TRP A 193 3.05 3.91 1.45
N PHE A 194 2.36 4.75 0.65
CA PHE A 194 2.48 4.70 -0.81
C PHE A 194 3.92 4.98 -1.29
N LYS A 195 4.69 5.87 -0.64
CA LYS A 195 6.10 6.12 -0.99
C LYS A 195 7.02 4.95 -0.67
N HIS A 196 6.71 4.22 0.41
CA HIS A 196 7.43 2.98 0.71
C HIS A 196 7.20 1.94 -0.39
N LYS A 197 5.94 1.82 -0.88
CA LYS A 197 5.57 0.95 -1.99
C LYS A 197 6.25 1.36 -3.31
N GLU A 198 6.27 2.66 -3.64
CA GLU A 198 6.99 3.24 -4.78
C GLU A 198 8.48 2.82 -4.80
N SER A 199 9.16 2.94 -3.66
CA SER A 199 10.58 2.61 -3.54
C SER A 199 10.90 1.12 -3.75
N GLN A 200 9.94 0.23 -3.49
CA GLN A 200 10.10 -1.21 -3.68
C GLN A 200 9.75 -1.65 -5.11
N GLN A 201 8.78 -0.99 -5.75
CA GLN A 201 8.28 -1.39 -7.05
C GLN A 201 9.16 -0.91 -8.21
N LYS A 202 10.06 0.08 -8.03
CA LYS A 202 10.83 0.73 -9.14
C LYS A 202 9.96 1.32 -10.27
N HIS A 203 8.65 1.33 -10.11
CA HIS A 203 7.70 1.96 -11.03
C HIS A 203 7.54 3.43 -10.64
N GLN A 204 7.25 4.28 -11.63
CA GLN A 204 7.06 5.73 -11.41
C GLN A 204 5.68 6.05 -10.79
N ILE A 205 4.83 5.03 -10.63
CA ILE A 205 3.43 5.16 -10.21
C ILE A 205 3.13 4.08 -9.17
N THR A 206 2.41 4.45 -8.10
CA THR A 206 1.98 3.52 -7.04
C THR A 206 0.50 3.18 -7.19
N GLU A 207 0.22 1.93 -7.56
CA GLU A 207 -1.14 1.37 -7.57
C GLU A 207 -1.60 1.08 -6.15
N VAL A 208 -2.88 1.34 -5.86
CA VAL A 208 -3.51 1.10 -4.58
C VAL A 208 -4.90 0.51 -4.73
N GLU A 209 -5.23 -0.42 -3.84
CA GLU A 209 -6.54 -1.06 -3.76
C GLU A 209 -7.54 -0.22 -2.96
N LYS A 210 -8.83 -0.53 -3.13
CA LYS A 210 -9.87 0.02 -2.27
C LYS A 210 -9.58 -0.38 -0.81
N ASP A 211 -9.78 0.57 0.10
CA ASP A 211 -9.51 0.46 1.55
C ASP A 211 -8.02 0.34 1.93
N GLU A 212 -7.10 0.40 0.96
CA GLU A 212 -5.67 0.42 1.23
C GLU A 212 -5.25 1.70 1.98
N ILE A 213 -4.36 1.54 2.96
CA ILE A 213 -3.83 2.66 3.76
C ILE A 213 -2.77 3.41 2.95
N LEU A 214 -3.05 4.67 2.65
CA LEU A 214 -2.14 5.55 1.92
C LEU A 214 -1.18 6.26 2.89
N VAL A 215 -1.73 6.80 3.97
CA VAL A 215 -1.01 7.58 4.99
C VAL A 215 -1.48 7.17 6.39
N GLU A 216 -0.53 6.97 7.30
CA GLU A 216 -0.80 6.81 8.74
C GLU A 216 -0.18 7.98 9.50
N PHE A 217 -0.99 8.67 10.29
CA PHE A 217 -0.52 9.63 11.28
C PHE A 217 -0.71 9.08 12.69
N LYS A 218 0.39 8.91 13.43
CA LYS A 218 0.39 8.55 14.85
C LYS A 218 0.39 9.82 15.67
N LYS A 219 -0.66 10.04 16.47
CA LYS A 219 -0.81 11.25 17.28
C LYS A 219 0.24 11.30 18.40
N PRO A 220 0.71 12.50 18.77
CA PRO A 220 1.65 12.66 19.88
C PRO A 220 0.98 12.35 21.22
N ILE A 221 1.76 11.86 22.17
CA ILE A 221 1.36 11.76 23.59
C ILE A 221 2.19 12.80 24.33
N TYR A 222 1.52 13.74 25.00
CA TYR A 222 2.18 14.77 25.80
C TYR A 222 2.47 14.22 27.20
N GLY A 223 3.73 14.23 27.61
CA GLY A 223 4.13 13.67 28.90
C GLY A 223 3.59 14.44 30.12
N LYS A 224 3.70 13.85 31.31
CA LYS A 224 3.46 14.43 32.65
C LYS A 224 4.73 14.29 33.48
N SER A 225 5.12 15.34 34.22
CA SER A 225 6.34 15.33 35.03
C SER A 225 6.14 14.45 36.26
N GLY A 226 7.22 13.86 36.76
CA GLY A 226 7.20 13.00 37.96
C GLY A 226 7.98 13.58 39.13
N PHE A 227 7.93 12.88 40.26
CA PHE A 227 8.68 13.22 41.48
C PHE A 227 9.22 11.95 42.14
N ASP A 228 10.53 11.88 42.32
CA ASP A 228 11.23 10.67 42.75
C ASP A 228 11.47 10.59 44.28
N SER A 229 11.94 9.43 44.74
CA SER A 229 12.23 9.19 46.15
C SER A 229 13.51 9.85 46.68
N HIS A 230 14.30 10.47 45.80
CA HIS A 230 15.49 11.25 46.14
C HIS A 230 15.18 12.74 46.33
N GLY A 231 13.93 13.15 46.10
CA GLY A 231 13.49 14.52 46.23
C GLY A 231 13.71 15.35 44.97
N LYS A 232 13.76 14.73 43.79
CA LYS A 232 13.94 15.43 42.52
C LYS A 232 12.70 15.34 41.64
N GLN A 233 12.50 16.37 40.83
CA GLN A 233 11.57 16.30 39.72
C GLN A 233 12.15 15.53 38.53
N LEU A 234 11.26 14.85 37.83
CA LEU A 234 11.53 14.19 36.56
C LEU A 234 10.90 15.02 35.46
N ASP A 235 11.73 15.73 34.70
CA ASP A 235 11.29 16.61 33.62
C ASP A 235 10.79 15.82 32.40
N LYS A 236 9.84 16.43 31.67
CA LYS A 236 9.39 15.95 30.35
C LYS A 236 10.44 16.36 29.33
N GLU A 237 11.13 15.42 28.71
CA GLU A 237 11.88 15.74 27.50
C GLU A 237 10.87 16.11 26.39
N TYR A 238 10.91 17.37 25.95
CA TYR A 238 10.12 17.84 24.80
C TYR A 238 10.79 17.32 23.53
N ILE A 239 10.09 16.50 22.75
CA ILE A 239 10.55 16.05 21.44
C ILE A 239 9.71 16.79 20.39
N HIS A 240 10.38 17.33 19.36
CA HIS A 240 9.70 17.94 18.21
C HIS A 240 8.63 16.98 17.65
N ASN A 241 7.38 17.45 17.61
CA ASN A 241 6.27 16.70 17.05
C ASN A 241 6.27 16.82 15.52
N ALA A 242 6.06 15.70 14.81
CA ALA A 242 5.68 15.77 13.41
C ALA A 242 4.20 16.18 13.31
N ASP A 243 3.92 17.13 12.43
CA ASP A 243 2.55 17.53 12.10
C ASP A 243 1.82 16.44 11.30
N ASP A 244 0.49 16.46 11.34
CA ASP A 244 -0.37 15.65 10.48
C ASP A 244 -0.18 16.04 9.00
N LEU A 245 -0.76 15.26 8.07
CA LEU A 245 -0.73 15.52 6.65
C LEU A 245 -1.36 16.90 6.34
N GLN A 246 -0.51 17.85 5.95
CA GLN A 246 -0.93 19.22 5.58
C GLN A 246 -1.50 19.30 4.16
N THR A 247 -1.19 18.33 3.31
CA THR A 247 -1.68 18.28 1.93
C THR A 247 -3.18 17.95 1.93
N PRO A 248 -4.04 18.79 1.32
CA PRO A 248 -5.46 18.50 1.17
C PRO A 248 -5.69 17.15 0.46
N ILE A 249 -6.68 16.40 0.92
CA ILE A 249 -7.08 15.16 0.25
C ILE A 249 -8.25 15.39 -0.69
N ASP A 250 -8.38 14.51 -1.67
CA ASP A 250 -9.58 14.39 -2.48
C ASP A 250 -10.64 13.54 -1.79
N GLU A 251 -11.67 14.18 -1.24
CA GLU A 251 -12.72 13.47 -0.50
C GLU A 251 -13.55 12.50 -1.35
N SER A 252 -13.52 12.63 -2.68
CA SER A 252 -14.20 11.67 -3.58
C SER A 252 -13.44 10.34 -3.69
N SER A 253 -12.10 10.36 -3.59
CA SER A 253 -11.24 9.18 -3.77
C SER A 253 -10.57 8.70 -2.49
N ILE A 254 -10.59 9.48 -1.40
CA ILE A 254 -9.94 9.14 -0.12
C ILE A 254 -10.92 9.39 1.04
N TYR A 255 -10.91 8.52 2.04
CA TYR A 255 -11.58 8.75 3.33
C TYR A 255 -10.60 8.70 4.49
N ILE A 256 -11.02 9.29 5.61
CA ILE A 256 -10.26 9.34 6.85
C ILE A 256 -10.95 8.47 7.88
N GLU A 257 -10.17 7.61 8.53
CA GLU A 257 -10.57 6.85 9.71
C GLU A 257 -9.72 7.31 10.90
N GLU A 258 -10.34 7.90 11.91
CA GLU A 258 -9.64 8.55 13.03
C GLU A 258 -10.01 7.93 14.38
N SER A 259 -9.01 7.78 15.24
CA SER A 259 -9.08 7.33 16.62
C SER A 259 -8.31 8.28 17.53
N ASP A 260 -8.35 8.06 18.85
CA ASP A 260 -7.62 8.88 19.82
C ASP A 260 -6.10 8.82 19.67
N GLU A 261 -5.56 7.71 19.15
CA GLU A 261 -4.11 7.50 18.99
C GLU A 261 -3.60 7.69 17.56
N LYS A 262 -4.47 7.54 16.56
CA LYS A 262 -4.06 7.44 15.15
C LYS A 262 -5.11 7.99 14.19
N LYS A 263 -4.65 8.37 13.01
CA LYS A 263 -5.47 8.76 11.86
C LYS A 263 -4.96 8.04 10.60
N PHE A 264 -5.86 7.38 9.88
CA PHE A 264 -5.57 6.69 8.63
C PHE A 264 -6.26 7.40 7.47
N TYR A 265 -5.51 7.61 6.39
CA TYR A 265 -6.03 8.06 5.10
C TYR A 265 -6.08 6.85 4.18
N LYS A 266 -7.28 6.42 3.81
CA LYS A 266 -7.53 5.19 3.04
C LYS A 266 -8.17 5.49 1.70
N SER A 267 -7.85 4.68 0.70
CA SER A 267 -8.45 4.83 -0.63
C SER A 267 -9.92 4.39 -0.64
N LYS A 268 -10.81 5.18 -1.24
CA LYS A 268 -12.21 4.80 -1.53
C LYS A 268 -12.34 3.95 -2.79
N VAL A 269 -11.35 4.04 -3.68
CA VAL A 269 -11.37 3.47 -5.03
C VAL A 269 -10.06 2.76 -5.34
N LYS A 270 -10.06 1.78 -6.23
CA LYS A 270 -8.83 1.24 -6.82
C LYS A 270 -8.27 2.25 -7.84
N GLY A 271 -6.96 2.43 -7.88
CA GLY A 271 -6.33 3.33 -8.85
C GLY A 271 -4.89 3.69 -8.49
N PHE A 272 -4.43 4.84 -8.99
CA PHE A 272 -3.05 5.29 -8.82
C PHE A 272 -2.96 6.51 -7.91
N VAL A 273 -1.98 6.51 -6.99
CA VAL A 273 -1.77 7.61 -6.05
C VAL A 273 -1.15 8.81 -6.77
N HIS A 274 -1.84 9.94 -6.76
CA HIS A 274 -1.28 11.22 -7.15
C HIS A 274 -0.99 12.05 -5.89
N PHE A 275 0.30 12.30 -5.64
CA PHE A 275 0.75 13.10 -4.50
C PHE A 275 1.51 14.35 -4.97
N SER A 276 0.94 15.51 -4.68
CA SER A 276 1.53 16.82 -4.97
C SER A 276 1.52 17.71 -3.73
N LYS A 277 2.14 18.89 -3.79
CA LYS A 277 2.05 19.87 -2.70
C LYS A 277 0.62 20.36 -2.46
N THR A 278 -0.24 20.29 -3.47
CA THR A 278 -1.59 20.87 -3.46
C THR A 278 -2.69 19.86 -3.18
N LYS A 279 -2.48 18.58 -3.50
CA LYS A 279 -3.48 17.53 -3.32
C LYS A 279 -2.88 16.12 -3.24
N LEU A 280 -3.48 15.28 -2.40
CA LEU A 280 -3.37 13.82 -2.44
C LEU A 280 -4.69 13.25 -2.97
N SER A 281 -4.64 12.46 -4.03
CA SER A 281 -5.82 11.84 -4.64
C SER A 281 -5.50 10.45 -5.20
N VAL A 282 -6.53 9.64 -5.42
CA VAL A 282 -6.43 8.39 -6.18
C VAL A 282 -7.27 8.55 -7.45
N ASP A 283 -6.64 8.37 -8.61
CA ASP A 283 -7.29 8.53 -9.92
C ASP A 283 -7.14 7.24 -10.73
N ASN A 284 -8.12 6.94 -11.58
CA ASN A 284 -8.08 5.81 -12.50
C ASN A 284 -7.39 6.15 -13.83
N LYS A 285 -7.00 7.42 -14.01
CA LYS A 285 -6.27 7.89 -15.19
C LYS A 285 -4.80 8.11 -14.88
N VAL A 286 -3.94 7.55 -15.72
CA VAL A 286 -2.50 7.80 -15.66
C VAL A 286 -2.07 8.64 -16.85
N LYS A 287 -1.41 9.77 -16.56
CA LYS A 287 -0.70 10.56 -17.59
C LYS A 287 0.79 10.32 -17.46
N MET A 288 1.38 9.67 -18.47
CA MET A 288 2.82 9.45 -18.54
C MET A 288 3.42 10.20 -19.73
N ALA A 289 4.63 10.74 -19.55
CA ALA A 289 5.32 11.43 -20.63
C ALA A 289 5.98 10.46 -21.63
N LYS A 290 6.41 9.28 -21.16
CA LYS A 290 7.10 8.25 -21.96
C LYS A 290 7.09 6.90 -21.25
N ILE A 291 6.99 5.80 -22.01
CA ILE A 291 7.25 4.43 -21.54
C ILE A 291 8.50 3.88 -22.23
N SER A 292 9.39 3.24 -21.48
CA SER A 292 10.63 2.62 -21.99
C SER A 292 10.72 1.14 -21.59
N ARG A 293 11.59 0.38 -22.27
CA ARG A 293 11.80 -1.08 -22.36
C ARG A 293 11.79 -1.94 -21.07
N VAL A 294 11.37 -1.43 -19.90
CA VAL A 294 11.33 -2.13 -18.61
C VAL A 294 10.09 -1.76 -17.79
N GLU A 295 8.90 -1.84 -18.38
CA GLU A 295 7.64 -1.83 -17.63
C GLU A 295 6.84 -3.07 -18.06
N ASP A 296 7.11 -4.19 -17.39
CA ASP A 296 6.34 -5.43 -17.59
C ASP A 296 4.95 -5.23 -16.96
N SER A 297 3.96 -5.02 -17.82
CA SER A 297 2.53 -4.99 -17.52
C SER A 297 2.07 -3.96 -16.48
N LEU A 298 1.54 -2.84 -16.96
CA LEU A 298 0.56 -2.06 -16.20
C LEU A 298 -0.78 -2.83 -16.26
N ALA A 299 -1.03 -3.70 -15.28
CA ALA A 299 -2.23 -4.53 -15.11
C ALA A 299 -2.36 -5.79 -16.00
N LYS A 300 -2.49 -6.95 -15.35
CA LYS A 300 -2.78 -8.26 -15.96
C LYS A 300 -4.25 -8.69 -15.83
N GLU A 301 -5.10 -7.86 -15.23
CA GLU A 301 -6.47 -8.23 -14.90
C GLU A 301 -7.48 -7.32 -15.60
N GLU A 302 -8.43 -7.96 -16.28
CA GLU A 302 -9.41 -7.41 -17.22
C GLU A 302 -10.46 -6.46 -16.59
N ASP A 303 -10.43 -6.23 -15.28
CA ASP A 303 -11.59 -5.70 -14.53
C ASP A 303 -11.49 -4.21 -14.13
N ASN A 304 -10.61 -3.42 -14.75
CA ASN A 304 -10.37 -2.04 -14.32
C ASN A 304 -10.48 -1.01 -15.45
N ASN A 305 -11.41 -0.05 -15.27
CA ASN A 305 -11.58 1.22 -15.99
C ASN A 305 -10.33 2.13 -15.93
N ILE A 306 -9.19 1.64 -16.42
CA ILE A 306 -7.90 2.32 -16.43
C ILE A 306 -7.71 2.96 -17.81
N GLU A 307 -7.52 4.29 -17.80
CA GLU A 307 -7.19 5.07 -18.99
C GLU A 307 -5.73 5.52 -18.90
N VAL A 308 -4.91 5.06 -19.84
CA VAL A 308 -3.51 5.46 -19.96
C VAL A 308 -3.38 6.48 -21.09
N LEU A 309 -3.04 7.72 -20.72
CA LEU A 309 -2.72 8.79 -21.67
C LEU A 309 -1.22 9.00 -21.72
N ILE A 310 -0.63 8.77 -22.90
CA ILE A 310 0.79 8.95 -23.15
C ILE A 310 0.98 10.16 -24.05
N SER A 311 1.61 11.20 -23.51
CA SER A 311 1.85 12.45 -24.24
C SER A 311 3.32 12.80 -24.34
N GLN A 312 3.83 12.86 -25.57
CA GLN A 312 5.18 13.33 -25.87
C GLN A 312 5.14 14.45 -26.92
N ASN A 313 5.78 15.57 -26.62
CA ASN A 313 5.74 16.77 -27.48
C ASN A 313 6.83 16.79 -28.57
N ASP A 314 7.81 15.88 -28.50
CA ASP A 314 8.93 15.79 -29.44
C ASP A 314 8.60 14.77 -30.55
N THR A 315 8.45 15.25 -31.78
CA THR A 315 8.05 14.44 -32.95
C THR A 315 9.12 13.48 -33.42
N THR A 316 10.38 13.66 -33.00
CA THR A 316 11.52 12.81 -33.38
C THR A 316 11.71 11.60 -32.48
N LYS A 317 10.95 11.52 -31.39
CA LYS A 317 11.04 10.46 -30.39
C LYS A 317 9.69 9.75 -30.28
N ASP A 318 9.74 8.44 -30.13
CA ASP A 318 8.55 7.64 -29.91
C ASP A 318 7.98 7.89 -28.51
N SER A 319 6.66 8.00 -28.40
CA SER A 319 5.92 8.13 -27.13
C SER A 319 5.88 6.81 -26.36
N ILE A 320 5.82 5.71 -27.09
CA ILE A 320 6.02 4.35 -26.60
C ILE A 320 7.32 3.84 -27.20
N GLY A 321 8.30 3.51 -26.35
CA GLY A 321 9.60 3.02 -26.79
C GLY A 321 9.55 1.66 -27.49
N GLU A 322 10.69 1.27 -28.05
CA GLU A 322 10.87 -0.06 -28.65
C GLU A 322 10.69 -1.18 -27.62
N GLY A 323 9.98 -2.24 -27.99
CA GLY A 323 9.80 -3.45 -27.18
C GLY A 323 8.91 -3.29 -25.95
N VAL A 324 8.02 -2.30 -25.96
CA VAL A 324 7.06 -2.08 -24.86
C VAL A 324 5.83 -2.95 -25.05
N GLU A 325 5.44 -3.68 -24.00
CA GLU A 325 4.15 -4.38 -23.92
C GLU A 325 3.23 -3.63 -22.95
N LEU A 326 2.04 -3.24 -23.41
CA LEU A 326 1.08 -2.47 -22.63
C LEU A 326 -0.34 -2.98 -22.83
N THR A 327 -0.99 -3.37 -21.74
CA THR A 327 -2.40 -3.81 -21.70
C THR A 327 -3.19 -2.85 -20.83
N SER A 328 -4.31 -2.29 -21.32
CA SER A 328 -5.17 -1.38 -20.54
C SER A 328 -6.54 -1.25 -21.20
N GLU A 329 -7.62 -0.96 -20.46
CA GLU A 329 -8.95 -0.79 -21.07
C GLU A 329 -8.97 0.33 -22.14
N THR A 330 -8.41 1.50 -21.84
CA THR A 330 -8.27 2.60 -22.81
C THR A 330 -6.84 3.08 -22.92
N ILE A 331 -6.32 3.12 -24.15
CA ILE A 331 -4.98 3.63 -24.46
C ILE A 331 -5.12 4.82 -25.41
N HIS A 332 -4.59 5.98 -25.03
CA HIS A 332 -4.47 7.14 -25.91
C HIS A 332 -3.01 7.61 -25.99
N VAL A 333 -2.45 7.56 -27.20
CA VAL A 333 -1.07 7.95 -27.50
C VAL A 333 -1.06 9.17 -28.41
N ASN A 334 -0.47 10.27 -27.94
CA ASN A 334 -0.37 11.52 -28.71
C ASN A 334 0.83 11.55 -29.69
N GLY A 335 1.69 10.53 -29.69
CA GLY A 335 2.84 10.44 -30.59
C GLY A 335 3.05 9.05 -31.18
N HIS A 336 4.30 8.73 -31.53
CA HIS A 336 4.65 7.53 -32.30
C HIS A 336 4.80 6.28 -31.43
N ILE A 337 4.57 5.12 -32.05
CA ILE A 337 4.76 3.79 -31.46
C ILE A 337 6.08 3.22 -32.00
N GLY A 338 6.97 2.80 -31.10
CA GLY A 338 8.26 2.20 -31.42
C GLY A 338 8.17 0.79 -32.03
N ALA A 339 9.32 0.28 -32.49
CA ALA A 339 9.41 -1.08 -33.04
C ALA A 339 9.15 -2.17 -31.98
N ASN A 340 8.66 -3.34 -32.40
CA ASN A 340 8.44 -4.50 -31.53
C ASN A 340 7.54 -4.24 -30.30
N SER A 341 6.75 -3.16 -30.30
CA SER A 341 5.81 -2.89 -29.20
C SER A 341 4.50 -3.66 -29.41
N ILE A 342 3.92 -4.16 -28.32
CA ILE A 342 2.61 -4.82 -28.32
C ILE A 342 1.66 -4.01 -27.44
N LEU A 343 0.56 -3.52 -28.03
CA LEU A 343 -0.46 -2.77 -27.29
C LEU A 343 -1.78 -3.54 -27.31
N GLU A 344 -2.44 -3.68 -26.16
CA GLU A 344 -3.72 -4.35 -26.02
C GLU A 344 -4.72 -3.47 -25.27
N ALA A 345 -5.86 -3.14 -25.90
CA ALA A 345 -6.88 -2.30 -25.26
C ALA A 345 -8.31 -2.48 -25.77
N ILE A 346 -9.32 -2.19 -24.96
CA ILE A 346 -10.69 -2.14 -25.48
C ILE A 346 -10.84 -0.94 -26.44
N ASN A 347 -10.40 0.24 -26.03
CA ASN A 347 -10.44 1.45 -26.85
C ASN A 347 -9.02 1.99 -27.05
N MET A 348 -8.58 2.06 -28.31
CA MET A 348 -7.24 2.50 -28.67
C MET A 348 -7.29 3.73 -29.56
N LYS A 349 -6.54 4.78 -29.20
CA LYS A 349 -6.35 5.97 -30.03
C LYS A 349 -4.86 6.30 -30.17
N ILE A 350 -4.37 6.38 -31.41
CA ILE A 350 -2.98 6.72 -31.72
C ILE A 350 -3.00 7.91 -32.68
N ASP A 351 -2.61 9.09 -32.19
CA ASP A 351 -2.55 10.32 -33.00
C ASP A 351 -1.26 10.41 -33.83
N GLY A 352 -0.23 9.63 -33.51
CA GLY A 352 1.01 9.51 -34.30
C GLY A 352 1.01 8.36 -35.31
N ALA A 353 2.20 7.86 -35.63
CA ALA A 353 2.39 6.71 -36.53
C ALA A 353 2.83 5.45 -35.80
N THR A 354 2.36 4.29 -36.26
CA THR A 354 2.86 2.99 -35.80
C THR A 354 4.13 2.58 -36.55
N HIS A 355 5.02 1.83 -35.88
CA HIS A 355 6.15 1.18 -36.53
C HIS A 355 5.71 -0.08 -37.27
N GLN A 356 6.42 -0.48 -38.33
CA GLN A 356 6.08 -1.67 -39.13
C GLN A 356 6.11 -2.99 -38.32
N ASP A 357 6.98 -3.05 -37.31
CA ASP A 357 7.15 -4.23 -36.44
C ASP A 357 6.29 -4.16 -35.16
N SER A 358 5.39 -3.19 -35.06
CA SER A 358 4.51 -3.05 -33.90
C SER A 358 3.20 -3.83 -34.11
N ILE A 359 2.65 -4.37 -33.02
CA ILE A 359 1.39 -5.11 -33.02
C ILE A 359 0.39 -4.43 -32.08
N GLN A 360 -0.84 -4.28 -32.53
CA GLN A 360 -1.93 -3.68 -31.76
C GLN A 360 -3.14 -4.61 -31.74
N PHE A 361 -3.68 -4.84 -30.56
CA PHE A 361 -4.92 -5.56 -30.31
C PHE A 361 -5.92 -4.58 -29.71
N ALA A 362 -7.09 -4.42 -30.33
CA ALA A 362 -8.14 -3.64 -29.70
C ALA A 362 -9.57 -4.07 -30.01
N ARG A 363 -10.58 -3.65 -29.24
CA ARG A 363 -11.97 -3.77 -29.72
C ARG A 363 -12.26 -2.66 -30.73
N ILE A 364 -11.95 -1.42 -30.39
CA ILE A 364 -12.12 -0.24 -31.24
C ILE A 364 -10.78 0.49 -31.34
N ALA A 365 -10.29 0.73 -32.57
CA ALA A 365 -9.02 1.40 -32.81
C ALA A 365 -9.18 2.62 -33.73
N LYS A 366 -8.64 3.77 -33.31
CA LYS A 366 -8.49 4.97 -34.14
C LYS A 366 -7.01 5.33 -34.28
N ILE A 367 -6.46 5.20 -35.49
CA ILE A 367 -5.03 5.41 -35.76
C ILE A 367 -4.85 6.47 -36.84
N ASN A 368 -3.96 7.43 -36.63
CA ASN A 368 -3.64 8.43 -37.65
C ASN A 368 -2.82 7.82 -38.80
N ARG A 369 -1.64 7.26 -38.53
CA ARG A 369 -0.80 6.60 -39.56
C ARG A 369 -0.46 5.17 -39.17
N HIS A 370 -0.89 4.18 -39.97
CA HIS A 370 -0.69 2.78 -39.65
C HIS A 370 0.30 2.08 -40.58
N LYS A 371 1.38 1.51 -40.03
CA LYS A 371 2.40 0.71 -40.73
C LYS A 371 2.56 -0.71 -40.16
N GLY A 372 2.14 -0.93 -38.91
CA GLY A 372 2.28 -2.21 -38.21
C GLY A 372 1.15 -3.20 -38.49
N THR A 373 0.90 -4.09 -37.53
CA THR A 373 -0.22 -5.05 -37.56
C THR A 373 -1.29 -4.67 -36.55
N LEU A 374 -2.51 -4.45 -37.01
CA LEU A 374 -3.68 -4.15 -36.15
C LEU A 374 -4.67 -5.32 -36.21
N ARG A 375 -5.13 -5.78 -35.05
CA ARG A 375 -6.25 -6.72 -34.91
C ARG A 375 -7.35 -6.09 -34.05
N CYS A 376 -8.54 -5.89 -34.62
CA CYS A 376 -9.64 -5.30 -33.86
C CYS A 376 -11.06 -5.64 -34.34
N HIS A 377 -12.11 -5.17 -33.67
CA HIS A 377 -13.48 -5.27 -34.20
C HIS A 377 -13.78 -4.11 -35.15
N GLU A 378 -13.52 -2.88 -34.72
CA GLU A 378 -13.70 -1.66 -35.51
C GLU A 378 -12.38 -0.89 -35.67
N ALA A 379 -11.97 -0.63 -36.92
CA ALA A 379 -10.79 0.17 -37.25
C ALA A 379 -11.18 1.48 -37.96
N LYS A 380 -10.67 2.61 -37.47
CA LYS A 380 -10.70 3.91 -38.15
C LYS A 380 -9.29 4.42 -38.37
N ILE A 381 -8.83 4.44 -39.61
CA ILE A 381 -7.44 4.79 -39.97
C ILE A 381 -7.44 6.01 -40.88
N ALA A 382 -6.73 7.08 -40.53
CA ALA A 382 -6.63 8.23 -41.42
C ALA A 382 -5.72 7.91 -42.63
N LEU A 383 -4.57 7.29 -42.39
CA LEU A 383 -3.62 6.93 -43.44
C LEU A 383 -3.03 5.51 -43.23
N LEU A 384 -3.33 4.60 -44.15
CA LEU A 384 -2.70 3.27 -44.19
C LEU A 384 -1.42 3.31 -45.06
N GLU A 385 -0.27 2.99 -44.47
CA GLU A 385 1.06 3.07 -45.08
C GLU A 385 1.81 1.73 -45.01
N GLY A 386 1.32 0.71 -45.72
CA GLY A 386 1.97 -0.60 -45.77
C GLY A 386 1.65 -1.52 -44.59
N GLY A 387 0.82 -1.07 -43.66
CA GLY A 387 0.37 -1.89 -42.53
C GLY A 387 -0.63 -2.99 -42.91
N THR A 388 -0.80 -3.92 -41.98
CA THR A 388 -1.79 -5.00 -42.05
C THR A 388 -2.90 -4.77 -41.04
N VAL A 389 -4.16 -4.96 -41.46
CA VAL A 389 -5.34 -4.76 -40.61
C VAL A 389 -6.22 -6.01 -40.68
N HIS A 390 -6.54 -6.60 -39.54
CA HIS A 390 -7.55 -7.64 -39.39
C HIS A 390 -8.69 -7.09 -38.55
N ALA A 391 -9.89 -6.93 -39.13
CA ALA A 391 -11.03 -6.46 -38.34
C ALA A 391 -12.39 -6.96 -38.80
N THR A 392 -13.46 -6.63 -38.09
CA THR A 392 -14.83 -6.84 -38.60
C THR A 392 -15.22 -5.71 -39.53
N ASN A 393 -15.06 -4.47 -39.09
CA ASN A 393 -15.37 -3.26 -39.86
C ASN A 393 -14.15 -2.35 -39.95
N VAL A 394 -13.82 -1.89 -41.16
CA VAL A 394 -12.66 -1.04 -41.42
C VAL A 394 -13.08 0.21 -42.19
N GLU A 395 -12.75 1.39 -41.66
CA GLU A 395 -12.87 2.68 -42.35
C GLU A 395 -11.50 3.33 -42.48
N ILE A 396 -11.08 3.62 -43.72
CA ILE A 396 -9.79 4.23 -44.03
C ILE A 396 -10.01 5.53 -44.81
N GLU A 397 -9.46 6.66 -44.36
CA GLU A 397 -9.61 7.91 -45.10
C GLU A 397 -8.76 7.93 -46.38
N ALA A 398 -7.48 7.56 -46.27
CA ALA A 398 -6.55 7.44 -47.39
C ALA A 398 -5.59 6.24 -47.24
N CYS A 399 -5.19 5.65 -48.36
CA CYS A 399 -4.29 4.49 -48.39
C CYS A 399 -3.18 4.66 -49.41
N LEU A 400 -1.92 4.48 -48.97
CA LEU A 400 -0.73 4.47 -49.81
C LEU A 400 -0.27 3.05 -50.18
N GLY A 401 -0.80 2.03 -49.52
CA GLY A 401 -0.50 0.61 -49.70
C GLY A 401 -0.80 -0.16 -48.41
N GLY A 402 -0.77 -1.49 -48.45
CA GLY A 402 -1.00 -2.35 -47.28
C GLY A 402 -1.98 -3.48 -47.55
N VAL A 403 -2.39 -4.16 -46.48
CA VAL A 403 -3.27 -5.33 -46.55
C VAL A 403 -4.39 -5.22 -45.53
N VAL A 404 -5.63 -5.45 -45.97
CA VAL A 404 -6.83 -5.39 -45.12
C VAL A 404 -7.60 -6.70 -45.24
N TYR A 405 -7.92 -7.31 -44.11
CA TYR A 405 -8.77 -8.48 -43.96
C TYR A 405 -9.97 -8.11 -43.08
N ALA A 406 -11.17 -7.99 -43.65
CA ALA A 406 -12.34 -7.61 -42.84
C ALA A 406 -13.69 -8.09 -43.39
N GLN A 407 -14.78 -7.98 -42.64
CA GLN A 407 -16.10 -8.28 -43.20
C GLN A 407 -16.58 -7.13 -44.10
N ASN A 408 -16.50 -5.90 -43.58
CA ASN A 408 -16.89 -4.68 -44.28
C ASN A 408 -15.73 -3.69 -44.34
N VAL A 409 -15.47 -3.16 -45.53
CA VAL A 409 -14.37 -2.21 -45.78
C VAL A 409 -14.89 -0.97 -46.48
N LYS A 410 -14.56 0.20 -45.94
CA LYS A 410 -14.86 1.52 -46.54
C LYS A 410 -13.59 2.35 -46.65
N ILE A 411 -13.28 2.85 -47.84
CA ILE A 411 -12.04 3.60 -48.11
C ILE A 411 -12.33 4.90 -48.87
N GLY A 412 -11.79 6.02 -48.37
CA GLY A 412 -11.97 7.33 -48.98
C GLY A 412 -11.10 7.58 -50.22
N HIS A 413 -9.83 7.17 -50.19
CA HIS A 413 -8.89 7.35 -51.30
C HIS A 413 -7.83 6.26 -51.33
N VAL A 414 -7.70 5.58 -52.47
CA VAL A 414 -6.69 4.54 -52.71
C VAL A 414 -5.67 5.03 -53.73
N LYS A 415 -4.37 4.87 -53.42
CA LYS A 415 -3.28 5.01 -54.39
C LYS A 415 -2.97 3.66 -55.05
N SER A 416 -1.84 3.03 -54.72
CA SER A 416 -1.38 1.80 -55.36
C SER A 416 -1.05 0.72 -54.34
N ASN A 417 -0.94 -0.54 -54.78
CA ASN A 417 -0.47 -1.67 -53.97
C ASN A 417 -1.29 -1.96 -52.68
N LEU A 418 -2.59 -1.63 -52.69
CA LEU A 418 -3.50 -2.03 -51.62
C LEU A 418 -4.13 -3.39 -51.96
N LYS A 419 -4.12 -4.31 -51.00
CA LYS A 419 -4.86 -5.58 -51.06
C LYS A 419 -5.98 -5.58 -50.03
N VAL A 420 -7.21 -5.74 -50.48
CA VAL A 420 -8.40 -5.80 -49.63
C VAL A 420 -9.06 -7.16 -49.82
N TYR A 421 -9.23 -7.87 -48.72
CA TYR A 421 -9.92 -9.15 -48.62
C TYR A 421 -11.14 -8.95 -47.72
N ALA A 422 -12.34 -9.06 -48.31
CA ALA A 422 -13.60 -8.87 -47.60
C ALA A 422 -14.56 -10.05 -47.72
N SER A 423 -15.48 -10.24 -46.77
CA SER A 423 -16.53 -11.26 -46.89
C SER A 423 -17.88 -10.70 -47.34
N GLU A 424 -18.21 -9.46 -46.96
CA GLU A 424 -19.54 -8.86 -47.19
C GLU A 424 -19.47 -7.64 -48.12
N SER A 425 -18.60 -6.66 -47.85
CA SER A 425 -18.58 -5.45 -48.68
C SER A 425 -17.25 -4.72 -48.75
N ILE A 426 -17.00 -4.12 -49.93
CA ILE A 426 -15.91 -3.17 -50.16
C ILE A 426 -16.51 -1.92 -50.81
N THR A 427 -16.37 -0.76 -50.17
CA THR A 427 -16.79 0.53 -50.72
C THR A 427 -15.60 1.47 -50.81
N VAL A 428 -15.29 1.96 -52.01
CA VAL A 428 -14.18 2.89 -52.25
C VAL A 428 -14.68 4.13 -52.95
N ARG A 429 -14.41 5.31 -52.37
CA ARG A 429 -14.81 6.58 -52.98
C ARG A 429 -13.97 6.94 -54.21
N LEU A 430 -12.64 6.82 -54.12
CA LEU A 430 -11.72 7.20 -55.20
C LEU A 430 -10.52 6.25 -55.25
N VAL A 431 -10.23 5.71 -56.44
CA VAL A 431 -8.96 5.02 -56.73
C VAL A 431 -8.19 5.83 -57.76
N SER A 432 -6.97 6.21 -57.41
CA SER A 432 -6.12 7.07 -58.25
C SER A 432 -4.83 6.41 -58.73
N GLY A 433 -4.41 5.32 -58.07
CA GLY A 433 -3.27 4.53 -58.52
C GLY A 433 -3.70 3.18 -59.10
N GLU A 434 -2.75 2.27 -59.15
CA GLU A 434 -2.78 1.02 -59.91
C GLU A 434 -2.37 -0.16 -59.02
N ASP A 435 -2.58 -1.38 -59.52
CA ASP A 435 -2.20 -2.62 -58.85
C ASP A 435 -2.87 -2.83 -57.49
N ASN A 436 -4.07 -2.28 -57.31
CA ASN A 436 -4.89 -2.61 -56.15
C ASN A 436 -5.71 -3.87 -56.41
N ILE A 437 -5.93 -4.67 -55.36
CA ILE A 437 -6.72 -5.89 -55.38
C ILE A 437 -7.90 -5.71 -54.42
N PHE A 438 -9.11 -5.84 -54.95
CA PHE A 438 -10.35 -5.88 -54.18
C PHE A 438 -10.96 -7.26 -54.33
N LYS A 439 -10.85 -8.08 -53.30
CA LYS A 439 -11.23 -9.50 -53.31
C LYS A 439 -12.32 -9.78 -52.30
N ILE A 440 -13.41 -10.42 -52.74
CA ILE A 440 -14.37 -11.05 -51.84
C ILE A 440 -13.96 -12.51 -51.60
N ASN A 441 -13.53 -12.83 -50.39
CA ASN A 441 -13.18 -14.18 -49.96
C ASN A 441 -13.21 -14.30 -48.42
N TYR A 442 -14.17 -15.03 -47.87
CA TYR A 442 -14.24 -15.26 -46.41
C TYR A 442 -13.08 -16.14 -45.91
N LYS A 443 -12.58 -17.07 -46.73
CA LYS A 443 -11.52 -18.02 -46.35
C LYS A 443 -10.18 -17.35 -46.06
N GLU A 444 -9.95 -16.17 -46.61
CA GLU A 444 -8.74 -15.38 -46.37
C GLU A 444 -8.83 -14.50 -45.12
N ILE A 445 -9.96 -14.48 -44.42
CA ILE A 445 -10.17 -13.66 -43.23
C ILE A 445 -9.98 -14.54 -41.98
N PRO A 446 -8.84 -14.42 -41.25
CA PRO A 446 -8.52 -15.35 -40.16
C PRO A 446 -9.56 -15.36 -39.03
N ILE A 447 -10.19 -14.21 -38.76
CA ILE A 447 -11.21 -14.07 -37.72
C ILE A 447 -12.46 -14.90 -38.05
N LEU A 448 -12.85 -14.99 -39.33
CA LEU A 448 -13.99 -15.79 -39.75
C LEU A 448 -13.69 -17.29 -39.67
N ASN A 449 -12.51 -17.71 -40.10
CA ASN A 449 -12.10 -19.11 -39.99
C ASN A 449 -12.06 -19.56 -38.52
N SER A 450 -11.46 -18.74 -37.64
CA SER A 450 -11.41 -19.03 -36.20
C SER A 450 -12.82 -19.13 -35.60
N LYS A 451 -13.74 -18.25 -36.03
CA LYS A 451 -15.14 -18.29 -35.60
C LYS A 451 -15.84 -19.58 -36.08
N ILE A 452 -15.63 -19.98 -37.33
CA ILE A 452 -16.19 -21.22 -37.87
C ILE A 452 -15.67 -22.43 -37.08
N ASP A 453 -14.39 -22.48 -36.75
CA ASP A 453 -13.80 -23.62 -36.04
C ASP A 453 -14.32 -23.72 -34.59
N LEU A 454 -14.44 -22.59 -33.87
CA LEU A 454 -15.08 -22.56 -32.54
C LEU A 454 -16.53 -23.05 -32.59
N ILE A 455 -17.32 -22.58 -33.57
CA ILE A 455 -18.71 -23.01 -33.71
C ILE A 455 -18.79 -24.52 -34.03
N LYS A 456 -17.84 -25.10 -34.77
CA LYS A 456 -17.80 -26.56 -35.00
C LYS A 456 -17.50 -27.32 -33.72
N GLU A 457 -16.58 -26.84 -32.89
CA GLU A 457 -16.28 -27.44 -31.58
C GLU A 457 -17.53 -27.43 -30.69
N ASP A 458 -18.21 -26.29 -30.57
CA ASP A 458 -19.47 -26.14 -29.84
C ASP A 458 -20.55 -27.11 -30.35
N ILE A 459 -20.66 -27.29 -31.68
CA ILE A 459 -21.59 -28.26 -32.28
C ILE A 459 -21.27 -29.68 -31.85
N GLU A 460 -20.00 -30.08 -31.80
CA GLU A 460 -19.61 -31.43 -31.41
C GLU A 460 -19.86 -31.68 -29.90
N GLU A 461 -19.63 -30.69 -29.04
CA GLU A 461 -20.00 -30.78 -27.61
C GLU A 461 -21.52 -30.89 -27.41
N LEU A 462 -22.29 -30.07 -28.14
CA LEU A 462 -23.75 -30.14 -28.12
C LEU A 462 -24.26 -31.48 -28.64
N ARG A 463 -23.57 -32.11 -29.59
CA ARG A 463 -23.92 -33.47 -30.06
C ARG A 463 -23.69 -34.52 -29.00
N PHE A 464 -22.56 -34.47 -28.29
CA PHE A 464 -22.32 -35.38 -27.16
C PHE A 464 -23.41 -35.22 -26.08
N SER A 465 -23.71 -33.97 -25.72
CA SER A 465 -24.77 -33.64 -24.76
C SER A 465 -26.15 -34.11 -25.24
N LEU A 466 -26.41 -34.03 -26.55
CA LEU A 466 -27.65 -34.53 -27.16
C LEU A 466 -27.74 -36.06 -27.07
N GLU A 467 -26.64 -36.78 -27.26
CA GLU A 467 -26.58 -38.24 -27.09
C GLU A 467 -26.85 -38.69 -25.64
N GLU A 468 -26.43 -37.91 -24.64
CA GLU A 468 -26.74 -38.16 -23.23
C GLU A 468 -28.19 -37.79 -22.89
N ALA A 469 -28.65 -36.60 -23.33
CA ALA A 469 -30.00 -36.11 -23.08
C ALA A 469 -31.07 -36.99 -23.75
N THR A 470 -30.79 -37.53 -24.93
CA THR A 470 -31.69 -38.50 -25.59
C THR A 470 -31.89 -39.78 -24.78
N ARG A 471 -30.96 -40.14 -23.89
CA ARG A 471 -31.06 -41.31 -22.98
C ARG A 471 -31.79 -41.01 -21.67
N HIS A 472 -31.71 -39.77 -21.16
CA HIS A 472 -32.13 -39.45 -19.79
C HIS A 472 -33.13 -38.29 -19.64
N ASN A 473 -33.25 -37.37 -20.60
CA ASN A 473 -34.07 -36.15 -20.48
C ASN A 473 -34.62 -35.64 -21.83
N LYS A 474 -35.82 -36.10 -22.23
CA LYS A 474 -36.45 -35.74 -23.52
C LYS A 474 -36.73 -34.24 -23.70
N ALA A 475 -36.91 -33.46 -22.63
CA ALA A 475 -37.22 -32.03 -22.72
C ALA A 475 -36.00 -31.18 -23.16
N GLU A 476 -34.80 -31.69 -22.92
CA GLU A 476 -33.54 -30.99 -23.21
C GLU A 476 -33.08 -31.20 -24.66
N VAL A 477 -33.56 -32.28 -25.29
CA VAL A 477 -33.26 -32.67 -26.68
C VAL A 477 -33.68 -31.59 -27.69
N GLU A 478 -34.89 -31.03 -27.56
CA GLU A 478 -35.38 -30.00 -28.50
C GLU A 478 -34.54 -28.71 -28.43
N ASN A 479 -34.09 -28.33 -27.23
CA ASN A 479 -33.26 -27.15 -27.04
C ASN A 479 -31.88 -27.34 -27.67
N LEU A 480 -31.23 -28.48 -27.42
CA LEU A 480 -29.93 -28.82 -27.99
C LEU A 480 -29.97 -28.90 -29.53
N GLN A 481 -31.03 -29.51 -30.10
CA GLN A 481 -31.22 -29.55 -31.56
C GLN A 481 -31.40 -28.15 -32.17
N SER A 482 -32.15 -27.29 -31.49
CA SER A 482 -32.35 -25.89 -31.92
C SER A 482 -31.03 -25.12 -31.92
N GLN A 483 -30.19 -25.28 -30.89
CA GLN A 483 -28.87 -24.64 -30.81
C GLN A 483 -27.93 -25.13 -31.91
N ILE A 484 -27.85 -26.45 -32.15
CA ILE A 484 -27.06 -27.01 -33.25
C ILE A 484 -27.52 -26.45 -34.60
N LYS A 485 -28.83 -26.36 -34.83
CA LYS A 485 -29.38 -25.81 -36.08
C LYS A 485 -29.00 -24.34 -36.26
N LYS A 486 -29.06 -23.54 -35.18
CA LYS A 486 -28.66 -22.14 -35.19
C LYS A 486 -27.19 -21.96 -35.56
N PHE A 487 -26.31 -22.75 -34.95
CA PHE A 487 -24.87 -22.72 -35.26
C PHE A 487 -24.52 -23.18 -36.67
N LYS A 488 -25.22 -24.20 -37.20
CA LYS A 488 -25.07 -24.58 -38.62
C LYS A 488 -25.48 -23.44 -39.57
N SER A 489 -26.62 -22.81 -39.30
CA SER A 489 -27.07 -21.65 -40.08
C SER A 489 -26.05 -20.52 -40.07
N GLU A 490 -25.39 -20.26 -38.94
CA GLU A 490 -24.37 -19.21 -38.83
C GLU A 490 -23.11 -19.53 -39.64
N ILE A 491 -22.71 -20.81 -39.74
CA ILE A 491 -21.60 -21.23 -40.62
C ILE A 491 -22.01 -21.05 -42.09
N ASP A 492 -23.20 -21.51 -42.47
CA ASP A 492 -23.70 -21.42 -43.84
C ASP A 492 -23.83 -19.95 -44.26
N ASP A 493 -24.31 -19.07 -43.37
CA ASP A 493 -24.36 -17.63 -43.60
C ASP A 493 -22.98 -17.04 -43.93
N ILE A 494 -21.91 -17.47 -43.24
CA ILE A 494 -20.54 -16.99 -43.52
C ILE A 494 -20.04 -17.51 -44.87
N ARG A 495 -20.32 -18.78 -45.19
CA ARG A 495 -19.91 -19.40 -46.47
C ARG A 495 -20.58 -18.76 -47.67
N ASP A 496 -21.87 -18.45 -47.51
CA ASP A 496 -22.70 -17.85 -48.55
C ASP A 496 -22.54 -16.33 -48.64
N SER A 497 -21.67 -15.70 -47.85
CA SER A 497 -21.48 -14.24 -47.85
C SER A 497 -21.12 -13.69 -49.23
N VAL A 498 -20.38 -14.47 -50.03
CA VAL A 498 -19.98 -14.09 -51.39
C VAL A 498 -21.17 -13.81 -52.32
N SER A 499 -22.31 -14.48 -52.10
CA SER A 499 -23.51 -14.35 -52.94
C SER A 499 -24.21 -12.99 -52.79
N ARG A 500 -24.13 -12.42 -51.59
CA ARG A 500 -24.72 -11.13 -51.22
C ARG A 500 -23.70 -9.99 -51.17
N ALA A 501 -22.42 -10.31 -51.38
CA ALA A 501 -21.35 -9.35 -51.26
C ALA A 501 -21.32 -8.35 -52.41
N THR A 502 -20.86 -7.13 -52.11
CA THR A 502 -20.76 -6.07 -53.12
C THR A 502 -19.42 -5.33 -53.07
N ILE A 503 -18.89 -4.99 -54.26
CA ILE A 503 -17.77 -4.07 -54.40
C ILE A 503 -18.26 -2.80 -55.10
N THR A 504 -18.24 -1.67 -54.42
CA THR A 504 -18.69 -0.37 -54.93
C THR A 504 -17.53 0.59 -55.07
N ILE A 505 -17.38 1.19 -56.25
CA ILE A 505 -16.37 2.22 -56.53
C ILE A 505 -17.10 3.46 -57.02
N GLU A 506 -17.13 4.53 -56.22
CA GLU A 506 -18.05 5.66 -56.43
C GLU A 506 -17.59 6.60 -57.56
N LYS A 507 -16.28 6.86 -57.66
CA LYS A 507 -15.69 7.70 -58.71
C LYS A 507 -15.07 6.84 -59.81
N PRO A 508 -14.97 7.38 -61.05
CA PRO A 508 -14.30 6.67 -62.14
C PRO A 508 -12.89 6.24 -61.78
N LEU A 509 -12.56 4.98 -62.08
CA LEU A 509 -11.21 4.44 -61.94
C LEU A 509 -10.27 5.16 -62.91
N LYS A 510 -9.03 5.37 -62.48
CA LYS A 510 -7.97 6.02 -63.30
C LYS A 510 -6.83 5.08 -63.70
N GLY A 511 -6.90 3.81 -63.29
CA GLY A 511 -5.81 2.85 -63.44
C GLY A 511 -6.30 1.40 -63.43
N LEU A 512 -5.39 0.48 -63.76
CA LEU A 512 -5.65 -0.97 -63.79
C LEU A 512 -5.67 -1.53 -62.37
N ASN A 513 -6.80 -2.12 -61.97
CA ASN A 513 -7.02 -2.73 -60.67
C ASN A 513 -7.71 -4.10 -60.86
N ASN A 514 -7.68 -4.95 -59.84
CA ASN A 514 -8.30 -6.28 -59.90
C ASN A 514 -9.52 -6.34 -58.99
N ILE A 515 -10.65 -6.77 -59.56
CA ILE A 515 -11.86 -7.16 -58.83
C ILE A 515 -11.93 -8.68 -58.86
N ILE A 516 -12.02 -9.30 -57.68
CA ILE A 516 -11.98 -10.76 -57.54
C ILE A 516 -13.11 -11.22 -56.63
N PHE A 517 -13.86 -12.24 -57.05
CA PHE A 517 -14.77 -12.98 -56.18
C PHE A 517 -14.32 -14.43 -56.15
N SER A 518 -14.05 -14.96 -54.95
CA SER A 518 -13.70 -16.37 -54.75
C SER A 518 -14.91 -17.14 -54.24
N LEU A 519 -15.23 -18.23 -54.94
CA LEU A 519 -16.34 -19.10 -54.63
C LEU A 519 -15.94 -20.19 -53.63
N GLU A 520 -16.92 -20.92 -53.10
CA GLU A 520 -16.67 -21.98 -52.11
C GLU A 520 -15.82 -23.13 -52.68
N ASN A 521 -15.95 -23.43 -53.97
CA ASN A 521 -15.18 -24.45 -54.70
C ASN A 521 -13.75 -23.99 -55.10
N ASP A 522 -13.27 -22.86 -54.56
CA ASP A 522 -11.98 -22.23 -54.86
C ASP A 522 -11.82 -21.70 -56.30
N GLU A 523 -12.91 -21.64 -57.08
CA GLU A 523 -12.92 -20.94 -58.35
C GLU A 523 -12.97 -19.42 -58.15
N GLU A 524 -12.27 -18.67 -59.02
CA GLU A 524 -12.19 -17.21 -58.92
C GLU A 524 -12.70 -16.50 -60.17
N LEU A 525 -13.62 -15.57 -59.97
CA LEU A 525 -14.06 -14.59 -60.97
C LEU A 525 -13.17 -13.35 -60.88
N ILE A 526 -12.13 -13.29 -61.73
CA ILE A 526 -11.17 -12.17 -61.77
C ILE A 526 -11.53 -11.21 -62.91
N TYR A 527 -11.64 -9.91 -62.64
CA TYR A 527 -11.77 -8.86 -63.66
C TYR A 527 -10.74 -7.75 -63.45
N LYS A 528 -10.02 -7.42 -64.53
CA LYS A 528 -9.11 -6.27 -64.59
C LYS A 528 -9.89 -5.06 -65.04
N THR A 529 -9.85 -3.99 -64.25
CA THR A 529 -10.61 -2.77 -64.51
C THR A 529 -9.95 -1.88 -65.55
N ASP A 530 -10.78 -1.12 -66.27
CA ASP A 530 -10.38 -0.04 -67.17
C ASP A 530 -10.66 1.33 -66.52
N ALA A 531 -10.13 2.39 -67.12
CA ALA A 531 -10.31 3.75 -66.63
C ALA A 531 -11.72 4.31 -66.95
N GLN A 532 -12.73 3.84 -66.21
CA GLN A 532 -14.14 4.23 -66.38
C GLN A 532 -14.92 4.16 -65.07
N SER A 533 -16.20 4.58 -65.11
CA SER A 533 -17.14 4.41 -64.01
C SER A 533 -17.80 3.04 -64.06
N TYR A 534 -17.99 2.42 -62.91
CA TYR A 534 -18.62 1.11 -62.78
C TYR A 534 -19.85 1.20 -61.86
N LYS A 535 -20.90 0.45 -62.19
CA LYS A 535 -21.92 0.10 -61.21
C LYS A 535 -21.32 -0.86 -60.17
N PRO A 536 -21.95 -1.02 -58.98
CA PRO A 536 -21.49 -2.00 -57.99
C PRO A 536 -21.29 -3.38 -58.62
N PHE A 537 -20.17 -4.01 -58.29
CA PHE A 537 -19.89 -5.40 -58.64
C PHE A 537 -20.58 -6.32 -57.64
N TYR A 538 -21.24 -7.35 -58.14
CA TYR A 538 -21.93 -8.36 -57.35
C TYR A 538 -22.07 -9.64 -58.19
N LEU A 539 -22.37 -10.76 -57.52
CA LEU A 539 -22.64 -12.02 -58.18
C LEU A 539 -24.14 -12.26 -58.35
N GLU A 540 -24.52 -12.74 -59.53
CA GLU A 540 -25.80 -13.36 -59.79
C GLU A 540 -25.58 -14.86 -59.93
N ILE A 541 -26.11 -15.63 -58.99
CA ILE A 541 -25.99 -17.08 -58.93
C ILE A 541 -27.28 -17.71 -59.46
N SER A 542 -27.15 -18.52 -60.50
CA SER A 542 -28.23 -19.33 -61.08
C SER A 542 -27.84 -20.81 -61.06
N GLU A 543 -28.81 -21.71 -61.26
CA GLU A 543 -28.57 -23.17 -61.25
C GLU A 543 -27.47 -23.63 -62.22
N GLU A 544 -27.28 -22.96 -63.35
CA GLU A 544 -26.33 -23.38 -64.41
C GLU A 544 -25.03 -22.56 -64.42
N LYS A 545 -25.02 -21.35 -63.84
CA LYS A 545 -23.88 -20.43 -63.94
C LYS A 545 -23.87 -19.36 -62.87
N ILE A 546 -22.68 -18.85 -62.58
CA ILE A 546 -22.44 -17.67 -61.73
C ILE A 546 -21.93 -16.55 -62.61
N THR A 547 -22.54 -15.36 -62.53
CA THR A 547 -22.19 -14.19 -63.34
C THR A 547 -21.81 -13.01 -62.46
N MET A 548 -20.63 -12.43 -62.70
CA MET A 548 -20.19 -11.18 -62.10
C MET A 548 -20.70 -9.99 -62.90
N HIS A 549 -21.60 -9.22 -62.28
CA HIS A 549 -22.04 -7.91 -62.79
C HIS A 549 -21.09 -6.80 -62.30
N PRO A 550 -21.03 -5.65 -62.99
CA PRO A 550 -21.75 -5.30 -64.23
C PRO A 550 -21.09 -5.81 -65.52
N VAL A 551 -19.96 -6.51 -65.42
CA VAL A 551 -19.11 -6.90 -66.57
C VAL A 551 -19.59 -8.16 -67.30
N LYS A 552 -20.58 -8.86 -66.74
CA LYS A 552 -21.19 -10.08 -67.29
C LYS A 552 -20.18 -11.20 -67.55
N LYS A 553 -19.17 -11.32 -66.68
CA LYS A 553 -18.21 -12.43 -66.71
C LYS A 553 -18.80 -13.63 -65.97
N SER A 554 -18.84 -14.81 -66.58
CA SER A 554 -19.49 -15.99 -65.99
C SER A 554 -18.57 -17.20 -65.90
N ILE A 555 -18.86 -18.06 -64.91
CA ILE A 555 -18.36 -19.44 -64.80
C ILE A 555 -19.58 -20.37 -64.79
N PHE A 556 -19.46 -21.53 -65.44
CA PHE A 556 -20.53 -22.55 -65.47
C PHE A 556 -20.35 -23.51 -64.31
N LEU A 557 -21.42 -23.75 -63.57
CA LEU A 557 -21.41 -24.72 -62.48
C LEU A 557 -21.54 -26.11 -63.10
N SER A 558 -20.51 -26.94 -62.93
CA SER A 558 -20.44 -28.32 -63.44
C SER A 558 -21.19 -29.31 -62.57
#